data_AF-A0A2P9CB97-F1
#
_entry.id   AF-A0A2P9CB97-F1
#
_cell.length_a   1.000
_cell.length_b   1.000
_cell.length_c   1.000
_cell.angle_alpha   90.00
_cell.angle_beta   90.00
_cell.angle_gamma   90.00
#
_symmetry.space_group_name_H-M   'P 1'
#
loop_
_entity.id
_entity.type
_entity.pdbx_description
1 polymer ?
#
loop_
_entity_poly.entity_id
_entity_poly.type
_entity_poly.pdbx_seq_one_letter_code
_entity_poly.pdbx_strand_id
1 'polypeptide(L)'
;MKLNISNPLNNVQKSIEVDDEKKLLPFMEKRIGNAVPGDSIGEEFMGYVFRITGGNDKQGFPMIQGVLTNHRVRLLFKKGMKCYRPRKKGERKRKSVRGCIVGQDLSALNLTLVKKGVNEIPGLTDKAVGKKLGPKRASKIRKLFNLDKTDDVRKYVIGRAITKNDKTKFIKPKIQRLVTEKRLLRKRNLIQAKEKRRLQKKQQLKEYKQLIQKYKAQLNQKKDLETGKKKKVKKTLAKTNKKTSNSNLNTKEQKKNKTDKKQNKETNTTKDNKKEKKEQTKLKTNPKKNDQQTKQNKPDKKNKAKK
;
A
#
# COMPACT_ATOMS: atom_id res chain seq x y z
N MET A 1 -7.16 -28.34 -37.23
CA MET A 1 -7.16 -27.50 -36.00
C MET A 1 -6.18 -26.34 -36.17
N LYS A 2 -6.52 -25.14 -35.69
CA LYS A 2 -5.65 -23.96 -35.82
C LYS A 2 -4.68 -23.82 -34.62
N LEU A 3 -3.39 -23.65 -34.88
CA LEU A 3 -2.37 -23.38 -33.86
C LEU A 3 -1.99 -21.89 -33.89
N ASN A 4 -2.28 -21.18 -32.81
CA ASN A 4 -1.89 -19.77 -32.64
C ASN A 4 -0.61 -19.70 -31.80
N ILE A 5 0.53 -19.52 -32.46
CA ILE A 5 1.85 -19.54 -31.83
C ILE A 5 2.31 -18.11 -31.56
N SER A 6 2.78 -17.86 -30.35
CA SER A 6 3.30 -16.55 -29.93
C SER A 6 4.75 -16.65 -29.45
N ASN A 7 5.58 -15.69 -29.87
CA ASN A 7 6.95 -15.54 -29.43
C ASN A 7 7.05 -14.33 -28.47
N PRO A 8 7.17 -14.55 -27.14
CA PRO A 8 7.18 -13.47 -26.17
C PRO A 8 8.46 -12.62 -26.19
N LEU A 9 9.56 -13.14 -26.76
CA LEU A 9 10.82 -12.39 -26.86
C LEU A 9 10.71 -11.32 -27.94
N ASN A 10 10.22 -11.72 -29.11
CA ASN A 10 10.13 -10.85 -30.28
C ASN A 10 8.80 -10.07 -30.34
N ASN A 11 7.82 -10.39 -29.50
CA ASN A 11 6.45 -9.84 -29.52
C ASN A 11 5.72 -10.04 -30.86
N VAL A 12 5.93 -11.19 -31.49
CA VAL A 12 5.28 -11.57 -32.76
C VAL A 12 4.47 -12.85 -32.57
N GLN A 13 3.44 -13.01 -33.39
CA GLN A 13 2.58 -14.19 -33.40
C GLN A 13 2.33 -14.66 -34.84
N LYS A 14 2.20 -15.97 -35.02
CA LYS A 14 1.86 -16.62 -36.29
C LYS A 14 0.76 -17.65 -36.04
N SER A 15 -0.20 -17.74 -36.95
CA SER A 15 -1.22 -18.78 -36.92
C SER A 15 -0.95 -19.79 -38.03
N ILE A 16 -1.13 -21.07 -37.72
CA ILE A 16 -0.90 -22.18 -38.64
C ILE A 16 -2.10 -23.09 -38.60
N GLU A 17 -2.52 -23.56 -39.76
CA GLU A 17 -3.59 -24.53 -39.90
C GLU A 17 -2.97 -25.92 -40.06
N VAL A 18 -3.41 -26.87 -39.24
CA VAL A 18 -2.92 -28.24 -39.25
C VAL A 18 -4.12 -29.17 -39.35
N ASP A 19 -4.27 -29.82 -40.49
CA ASP A 19 -5.39 -30.73 -40.75
C ASP A 19 -5.06 -32.17 -40.42
N ASP A 20 -3.79 -32.55 -40.52
CA ASP A 20 -3.32 -33.90 -40.19
C ASP A 20 -3.38 -34.17 -38.68
N GLU A 21 -4.20 -35.15 -38.30
CA GLU A 21 -4.40 -35.54 -36.92
C GLU A 21 -3.13 -36.10 -36.27
N LYS A 22 -2.25 -36.76 -37.04
CA LYS A 22 -1.01 -37.35 -36.51
C LYS A 22 -0.08 -36.29 -35.93
N LYS A 23 -0.03 -35.12 -36.58
CA LYS A 23 0.75 -33.96 -36.13
C LYS A 23 0.21 -33.37 -34.82
N LEU A 24 -1.07 -33.58 -34.54
CA LEU A 24 -1.76 -33.03 -33.38
C LEU A 24 -1.75 -33.97 -32.16
N LEU A 25 -1.48 -35.27 -32.35
CA LEU A 25 -1.44 -36.27 -31.27
C LEU A 25 -0.60 -35.86 -30.06
N PRO A 26 0.61 -35.27 -30.20
CA PRO A 26 1.42 -34.90 -29.02
C PRO A 26 0.77 -33.85 -28.11
N PHE A 27 -0.18 -33.07 -28.64
CA PHE A 27 -0.94 -32.07 -27.89
C PHE A 27 -2.14 -32.67 -27.15
N MET A 28 -2.64 -33.82 -27.59
CA MET A 28 -3.83 -34.45 -27.01
C MET A 28 -3.56 -34.92 -25.57
N GLU A 29 -4.59 -34.84 -24.74
CA GLU A 29 -4.57 -35.18 -23.31
C GLU A 29 -3.59 -34.36 -22.46
N LYS A 30 -2.87 -33.41 -23.05
CA LYS A 30 -2.05 -32.45 -22.33
C LYS A 30 -2.94 -31.39 -21.70
N ARG A 31 -2.47 -30.86 -20.58
CA ARG A 31 -3.13 -29.77 -19.86
C ARG A 31 -2.54 -28.42 -20.29
N ILE A 32 -3.34 -27.37 -20.19
CA ILE A 32 -2.80 -26.00 -20.24
C ILE A 32 -1.68 -25.86 -19.21
N GLY A 33 -0.58 -25.24 -19.63
CA GLY A 33 0.65 -25.06 -18.85
C GLY A 33 1.73 -26.08 -19.19
N ASN A 34 1.40 -27.20 -19.83
CA ASN A 34 2.38 -28.21 -20.19
C ASN A 34 3.26 -27.74 -21.36
N ALA A 35 4.53 -28.13 -21.32
CA ALA A 35 5.45 -28.01 -22.44
C ALA A 35 5.28 -29.23 -23.37
N VAL A 36 5.24 -28.99 -24.66
CA VAL A 36 5.05 -29.99 -25.72
C VAL A 36 6.09 -29.72 -26.81
N PRO A 37 6.77 -30.77 -27.33
CA PRO A 37 7.68 -30.62 -28.45
C PRO A 37 6.93 -30.19 -29.72
N GLY A 38 7.55 -29.32 -30.52
CA GLY A 38 7.03 -28.84 -31.79
C GLY A 38 7.34 -29.74 -32.99
N ASP A 39 8.20 -30.74 -32.80
CA ASP A 39 8.79 -31.56 -33.87
C ASP A 39 7.75 -32.22 -34.78
N SER A 40 6.62 -32.64 -34.21
CA SER A 40 5.55 -33.31 -34.96
C SER A 40 4.70 -32.37 -35.83
N ILE A 41 4.80 -31.05 -35.68
CA ILE A 41 4.04 -30.11 -36.51
C ILE A 41 4.65 -30.04 -37.93
N GLY A 42 5.98 -30.04 -38.02
CA GLY A 42 6.73 -29.98 -39.27
C GLY A 42 8.23 -29.72 -39.03
N GLU A 43 9.02 -29.88 -40.08
CA GLU A 43 10.49 -29.76 -40.04
C GLU A 43 10.98 -28.37 -39.59
N GLU A 44 10.23 -27.32 -39.93
CA GLU A 44 10.53 -25.95 -39.47
C GLU A 44 10.40 -25.77 -37.94
N PHE A 45 9.68 -26.69 -37.27
CA PHE A 45 9.48 -26.71 -35.82
C PHE A 45 10.42 -27.68 -35.09
N MET A 46 11.41 -28.25 -35.76
CA MET A 46 12.35 -29.17 -35.14
C MET A 46 13.17 -28.50 -34.03
N GLY A 47 13.18 -29.11 -32.85
CA GLY A 47 13.84 -28.62 -31.64
C GLY A 47 13.09 -27.50 -30.91
N TYR A 48 11.92 -27.08 -31.41
CA TYR A 48 11.08 -26.09 -30.74
C TYR A 48 10.31 -26.71 -29.59
N VAL A 49 10.20 -25.96 -28.49
CA VAL A 49 9.35 -26.35 -27.36
C VAL A 49 8.30 -25.28 -27.12
N PHE A 50 7.04 -25.70 -27.14
CA PHE A 50 5.89 -24.85 -26.94
C PHE A 50 5.22 -25.14 -25.61
N ARG A 51 4.70 -24.10 -24.96
CA ARG A 51 3.80 -24.25 -23.81
C ARG A 51 2.37 -23.98 -24.24
N ILE A 52 1.47 -24.88 -23.90
CA ILE A 52 0.03 -24.70 -24.10
C ILE A 52 -0.46 -23.60 -23.14
N THR A 53 -1.04 -22.53 -23.66
CA THR A 53 -1.53 -21.40 -22.85
C THR A 53 -3.04 -21.30 -22.77
N GLY A 54 -3.74 -21.95 -23.70
CA GLY A 54 -5.20 -22.01 -23.74
C GLY A 54 -5.66 -22.44 -25.12
N GLY A 55 -6.93 -22.17 -25.41
CA GLY A 55 -7.54 -22.50 -26.68
C GLY A 55 -9.02 -22.18 -26.65
N ASN A 56 -9.67 -22.38 -27.79
CA ASN A 56 -11.11 -22.24 -27.95
C ASN A 56 -11.67 -23.52 -28.57
N ASP A 57 -12.79 -23.96 -28.03
CA ASP A 57 -13.61 -25.04 -28.58
C ASP A 57 -14.21 -24.62 -29.95
N LYS A 58 -14.69 -25.58 -30.77
CA LYS A 58 -15.41 -25.33 -32.03
C LYS A 58 -16.56 -24.33 -31.90
N GLN A 59 -17.23 -24.26 -30.76
CA GLN A 59 -18.30 -23.29 -30.49
C GLN A 59 -17.79 -21.97 -29.86
N GLY A 60 -16.48 -21.74 -29.83
CA GLY A 60 -15.87 -20.50 -29.32
C GLY A 60 -15.78 -20.40 -27.79
N PHE A 61 -16.10 -21.48 -27.05
CA PHE A 61 -15.91 -21.48 -25.60
C PHE A 61 -14.42 -21.57 -25.25
N PRO A 62 -13.87 -20.61 -24.47
CA PRO A 62 -12.46 -20.60 -24.11
C PRO A 62 -12.15 -21.66 -23.04
N MET A 63 -10.96 -22.23 -23.11
CA MET A 63 -10.43 -23.12 -22.07
C MET A 63 -10.05 -22.35 -20.80
N ILE A 64 -10.21 -22.97 -19.63
CA ILE A 64 -9.80 -22.40 -18.34
C ILE A 64 -8.88 -23.35 -17.57
N GLN A 65 -7.76 -22.82 -17.07
CA GLN A 65 -6.85 -23.57 -16.19
C GLN A 65 -7.59 -24.03 -14.92
N GLY A 66 -7.39 -25.28 -14.53
CA GLY A 66 -7.87 -25.83 -13.25
C GLY A 66 -9.20 -26.58 -13.34
N VAL A 67 -9.89 -26.53 -14.47
CA VAL A 67 -11.04 -27.40 -14.75
C VAL A 67 -10.51 -28.65 -15.44
N LEU A 68 -10.29 -29.71 -14.66
CA LEU A 68 -9.62 -30.95 -15.08
C LEU A 68 -10.54 -31.89 -15.88
N THR A 69 -11.27 -31.34 -16.84
CA THR A 69 -12.09 -32.09 -17.79
C THR A 69 -11.59 -31.83 -19.20
N ASN A 70 -11.90 -32.75 -20.12
CA ASN A 70 -11.77 -32.46 -21.54
C ASN A 70 -12.97 -31.61 -21.97
N HIS A 71 -14.20 -32.09 -21.76
CA HIS A 71 -15.45 -31.43 -22.15
C HIS A 71 -15.79 -30.13 -21.38
N ARG A 72 -16.90 -29.47 -21.76
CA ARG A 72 -17.35 -28.19 -21.18
C ARG A 72 -18.11 -28.36 -19.87
N VAL A 73 -17.91 -27.41 -18.97
CA VAL A 73 -18.59 -27.38 -17.65
C VAL A 73 -19.20 -26.00 -17.39
N ARG A 74 -20.35 -25.98 -16.70
CA ARG A 74 -21.03 -24.74 -16.27
C ARG A 74 -20.66 -24.33 -14.85
N LEU A 75 -19.77 -23.35 -14.73
CA LEU A 75 -19.29 -22.82 -13.44
C LEU A 75 -19.94 -21.50 -13.08
N LEU A 76 -20.06 -21.22 -11.77
CA LEU A 76 -20.51 -19.94 -11.24
C LEU A 76 -19.34 -18.96 -11.09
N PHE A 77 -19.20 -18.02 -12.02
CA PHE A 77 -18.10 -17.06 -12.04
C PHE A 77 -18.26 -15.93 -11.03
N LYS A 78 -17.14 -15.48 -10.46
CA LYS A 78 -17.02 -14.24 -9.66
C LYS A 78 -16.05 -13.26 -10.32
N LYS A 79 -16.06 -12.00 -9.86
CA LYS A 79 -15.10 -10.97 -10.32
C LYS A 79 -13.65 -11.45 -10.14
N GLY A 80 -12.83 -11.31 -11.18
CA GLY A 80 -11.41 -11.67 -11.18
C GLY A 80 -11.11 -13.07 -11.74
N MET A 81 -12.12 -13.91 -11.96
CA MET A 81 -11.94 -15.17 -12.69
C MET A 81 -11.73 -14.90 -14.19
N LYS A 82 -10.93 -15.75 -14.85
CA LYS A 82 -10.74 -15.71 -16.31
C LYS A 82 -12.08 -15.95 -17.04
N CYS A 83 -12.22 -15.47 -18.27
CA CYS A 83 -13.39 -15.67 -19.13
C CYS A 83 -14.71 -15.01 -18.64
N TYR A 84 -14.65 -14.18 -17.59
CA TYR A 84 -15.79 -13.40 -17.09
C TYR A 84 -15.42 -11.96 -16.71
N ARG A 85 -16.24 -11.01 -17.17
CA ARG A 85 -16.21 -9.61 -16.75
C ARG A 85 -17.59 -9.23 -16.21
N PRO A 86 -17.75 -9.03 -14.89
CA PRO A 86 -19.04 -8.66 -14.31
C PRO A 86 -19.48 -7.27 -14.77
N ARG A 87 -20.80 -7.07 -14.92
CA ARG A 87 -21.38 -5.76 -15.26
C ARG A 87 -21.74 -4.97 -14.02
N LYS A 88 -22.21 -5.65 -12.97
CA LYS A 88 -22.49 -5.05 -11.65
C LYS A 88 -21.50 -5.52 -10.59
N LYS A 89 -21.28 -4.70 -9.56
CA LYS A 89 -20.44 -5.07 -8.42
C LYS A 89 -21.14 -6.19 -7.63
N GLY A 90 -20.42 -7.26 -7.32
CA GLY A 90 -20.97 -8.42 -6.59
C GLY A 90 -21.71 -9.43 -7.47
N GLU A 91 -21.93 -9.15 -8.75
CA GLU A 91 -22.59 -10.06 -9.68
C GLU A 91 -21.79 -11.36 -9.83
N ARG A 92 -22.50 -12.49 -9.71
CA ARG A 92 -22.01 -13.82 -10.08
C ARG A 92 -22.87 -14.36 -11.21
N LYS A 93 -22.27 -15.04 -12.19
CA LYS A 93 -22.98 -15.58 -13.34
C LYS A 93 -22.53 -17.00 -13.67
N ARG A 94 -23.49 -17.93 -13.86
CA ARG A 94 -23.17 -19.26 -14.39
C ARG A 94 -22.85 -19.16 -15.88
N LYS A 95 -21.65 -19.59 -16.28
CA LYS A 95 -21.22 -19.64 -17.69
C LYS A 95 -20.60 -20.99 -18.01
N SER A 96 -20.81 -21.45 -19.24
CA SER A 96 -20.11 -22.61 -19.80
C SER A 96 -18.69 -22.21 -20.18
N VAL A 97 -17.73 -23.08 -19.88
CA VAL A 97 -16.31 -22.95 -20.27
C VAL A 97 -15.76 -24.31 -20.65
N ARG A 98 -14.73 -24.32 -21.50
CA ARG A 98 -14.02 -25.55 -21.86
C ARG A 98 -13.02 -25.93 -20.76
N GLY A 99 -12.86 -27.22 -20.50
CA GLY A 99 -11.86 -27.72 -19.55
C GLY A 99 -10.43 -27.46 -20.02
N CYS A 100 -9.44 -27.75 -19.17
CA CYS A 100 -8.04 -27.46 -19.45
C CYS A 100 -7.31 -28.58 -20.20
N ILE A 101 -7.93 -29.76 -20.35
CA ILE A 101 -7.36 -30.89 -21.09
C ILE A 101 -7.66 -30.67 -22.57
N VAL A 102 -6.65 -30.86 -23.41
CA VAL A 102 -6.76 -30.72 -24.86
C VAL A 102 -7.45 -31.94 -25.47
N GLY A 103 -8.38 -31.68 -26.39
CA GLY A 103 -9.10 -32.68 -27.17
C GLY A 103 -9.30 -32.25 -28.61
N GLN A 104 -9.81 -33.15 -29.44
CA GLN A 104 -10.02 -32.97 -30.89
C GLN A 104 -11.15 -32.00 -31.25
N ASP A 105 -12.03 -31.70 -30.31
CA ASP A 105 -13.15 -30.77 -30.44
C ASP A 105 -12.74 -29.30 -30.21
N LEU A 106 -11.44 -29.03 -30.06
CA LEU A 106 -10.90 -27.68 -30.14
C LEU A 106 -10.86 -27.18 -31.59
N SER A 107 -11.21 -25.92 -31.78
CA SER A 107 -11.01 -25.23 -33.07
C SER A 107 -9.63 -24.60 -33.15
N ALA A 108 -9.19 -23.98 -32.05
CA ALA A 108 -7.90 -23.31 -31.99
C ALA A 108 -7.18 -23.57 -30.67
N LEU A 109 -5.86 -23.76 -30.73
CA LEU A 109 -4.99 -23.97 -29.58
C LEU A 109 -3.92 -22.87 -29.55
N ASN A 110 -3.77 -22.22 -28.39
CA ASN A 110 -2.84 -21.11 -28.20
C ASN A 110 -1.54 -21.60 -27.57
N LEU A 111 -0.43 -21.38 -28.25
CA LEU A 111 0.92 -21.81 -27.87
C LEU A 111 1.81 -20.59 -27.60
N THR A 112 2.68 -20.71 -26.59
CA THR A 112 3.80 -19.78 -26.37
C THR A 112 5.11 -20.49 -26.56
N LEU A 113 6.03 -19.90 -27.33
CA LEU A 113 7.39 -20.37 -27.48
C LEU A 113 8.13 -20.33 -26.13
N VAL A 114 8.74 -21.46 -25.75
CA VAL A 114 9.61 -21.57 -24.57
C VAL A 114 11.06 -21.68 -24.98
N LYS A 115 11.37 -22.57 -25.94
CA LYS A 115 12.72 -22.80 -26.46
C LYS A 115 12.68 -22.69 -27.98
N LYS A 116 13.58 -21.87 -28.55
CA LYS A 116 13.80 -21.78 -30.01
C LYS A 116 14.51 -23.05 -30.48
N GLY A 117 14.05 -23.64 -31.58
CA GLY A 117 14.73 -24.75 -32.25
C GLY A 117 15.85 -24.27 -33.18
N VAL A 118 16.30 -25.16 -34.06
CA VAL A 118 17.44 -24.91 -34.96
C VAL A 118 17.04 -24.02 -36.13
N ASN A 119 15.89 -24.32 -36.75
CA ASN A 119 15.41 -23.63 -37.94
C ASN A 119 14.74 -22.30 -37.59
N GLU A 120 14.74 -21.33 -38.51
CA GLU A 120 13.99 -20.09 -38.36
C GLU A 120 12.59 -20.23 -38.97
N ILE A 121 11.58 -19.73 -38.26
CA ILE A 121 10.18 -19.78 -38.69
C ILE A 121 9.79 -18.41 -39.25
N PRO A 122 9.37 -18.35 -40.54
CA PRO A 122 9.07 -17.11 -41.18
C PRO A 122 7.94 -16.38 -40.50
N GLY A 123 8.21 -15.14 -40.10
CA GLY A 123 7.26 -14.27 -39.42
C GLY A 123 7.04 -14.56 -37.93
N LEU A 124 7.79 -15.48 -37.31
CA LEU A 124 7.75 -15.71 -35.85
C LEU A 124 9.10 -15.43 -35.18
N THR A 125 10.20 -15.89 -35.77
CA THR A 125 11.55 -15.70 -35.23
C THR A 125 12.33 -14.60 -35.94
N ASP A 126 12.06 -14.35 -37.21
CA ASP A 126 12.89 -13.47 -38.05
C ASP A 126 12.66 -11.99 -37.71
N LYS A 127 11.41 -11.65 -37.38
CA LYS A 127 11.00 -10.28 -37.08
C LYS A 127 10.94 -10.07 -35.58
N ALA A 128 11.44 -8.92 -35.12
CA ALA A 128 11.30 -8.48 -33.73
C ALA A 128 10.56 -7.14 -33.68
N VAL A 129 9.48 -7.10 -32.91
CA VAL A 129 8.70 -5.89 -32.66
C VAL A 129 9.02 -5.37 -31.27
N GLY A 130 9.61 -4.18 -31.22
CA GLY A 130 9.94 -3.50 -29.97
C GLY A 130 8.71 -3.04 -29.18
N LYS A 131 8.85 -2.91 -27.86
CA LYS A 131 7.77 -2.41 -27.00
C LYS A 131 7.55 -0.91 -27.23
N LYS A 132 6.33 -0.55 -27.67
CA LYS A 132 5.95 0.85 -27.97
C LYS A 132 5.98 1.79 -26.76
N LEU A 133 5.73 1.28 -25.55
CA LEU A 133 5.58 2.10 -24.34
C LEU A 133 6.67 1.79 -23.31
N GLY A 134 7.42 2.84 -22.95
CA GLY A 134 8.38 2.79 -21.86
C GLY A 134 7.74 2.95 -20.45
N PRO A 135 8.54 2.82 -19.39
CA PRO A 135 8.08 2.99 -18.02
C PRO A 135 7.63 4.43 -17.72
N LYS A 136 6.41 4.58 -17.16
CA LYS A 136 5.86 5.90 -16.75
C LYS A 136 6.19 6.32 -15.32
N ARG A 137 6.47 5.35 -14.44
CA ARG A 137 6.68 5.61 -12.99
C ARG A 137 8.16 5.90 -12.75
N ALA A 138 8.48 6.94 -11.97
CA ALA A 138 9.87 7.34 -11.67
C ALA A 138 10.75 6.15 -11.21
N SER A 139 10.26 5.32 -10.30
CA SER A 139 11.01 4.15 -9.82
C SER A 139 11.23 3.07 -10.89
N LYS A 140 10.34 2.94 -11.87
CA LYS A 140 10.52 1.99 -12.99
C LYS A 140 11.49 2.53 -14.04
N ILE A 141 11.55 3.85 -14.23
CA ILE A 141 12.55 4.49 -15.08
C ILE A 141 13.94 4.25 -14.50
N ARG A 142 14.13 4.49 -13.19
CA ARG A 142 15.40 4.21 -12.50
C ARG A 142 15.87 2.77 -12.66
N LYS A 143 14.97 1.82 -12.44
CA LYS A 143 15.27 0.38 -12.63
C LYS A 143 15.63 0.00 -14.06
N LEU A 144 15.07 0.68 -15.06
CA LEU A 144 15.34 0.34 -16.46
C LEU A 144 16.74 0.80 -16.89
N PHE A 145 17.16 1.97 -16.43
CA PHE A 145 18.44 2.59 -16.79
C PHE A 145 19.52 2.42 -15.71
N ASN A 146 19.27 1.58 -14.70
CA ASN A 146 20.14 1.39 -13.53
C ASN A 146 20.60 2.70 -12.86
N LEU A 147 19.68 3.65 -12.74
CA LEU A 147 19.95 4.97 -12.15
C LEU A 147 19.88 4.94 -10.63
N ASP A 148 20.69 5.79 -10.03
CA ASP A 148 20.69 6.01 -8.60
C ASP A 148 19.53 6.91 -8.14
N LYS A 149 19.40 7.00 -6.81
CA LYS A 149 18.30 7.79 -6.21
C LYS A 149 18.48 9.29 -6.41
N THR A 150 19.73 9.74 -6.55
CA THR A 150 20.15 11.12 -6.78
C THR A 150 19.84 11.59 -8.19
N ASP A 151 19.80 10.68 -9.16
CA ASP A 151 19.69 11.03 -10.57
C ASP A 151 18.31 11.57 -10.95
N ASP A 152 18.33 12.55 -11.86
CA ASP A 152 17.13 13.14 -12.42
C ASP A 152 16.54 12.26 -13.53
N VAL A 153 15.43 11.61 -13.22
CA VAL A 153 14.68 10.72 -14.12
C VAL A 153 14.05 11.45 -15.31
N ARG A 154 13.95 12.79 -15.31
CA ARG A 154 13.30 13.55 -16.40
C ARG A 154 14.05 13.43 -17.72
N LYS A 155 15.37 13.32 -17.66
CA LYS A 155 16.25 13.20 -18.83
C LYS A 155 16.06 11.85 -19.55
N TYR A 156 15.83 10.79 -18.78
CA TYR A 156 15.74 9.41 -19.25
C TYR A 156 14.31 8.96 -19.62
N VAL A 157 13.37 9.91 -19.78
CA VAL A 157 12.00 9.56 -20.19
C VAL A 157 11.96 9.20 -21.67
N ILE A 158 11.65 7.94 -21.95
CA ILE A 158 11.44 7.45 -23.30
C ILE A 158 10.18 8.11 -23.90
N GLY A 159 10.39 8.93 -24.92
CA GLY A 159 9.33 9.49 -25.76
C GLY A 159 9.10 8.65 -27.00
N ARG A 160 8.08 8.99 -27.78
CA ARG A 160 7.86 8.43 -29.11
C ARG A 160 7.62 9.56 -30.11
N ALA A 161 8.19 9.41 -31.31
CA ALA A 161 7.78 10.21 -32.45
C ALA A 161 6.41 9.72 -32.94
N ILE A 162 5.52 10.65 -33.25
CA ILE A 162 4.25 10.39 -33.94
C ILE A 162 4.24 11.28 -35.17
N THR A 163 4.19 10.68 -36.35
CA THR A 163 3.95 11.38 -37.61
C THR A 163 2.45 11.45 -37.86
N LYS A 164 1.94 12.65 -38.11
CA LYS A 164 0.55 12.86 -38.55
C LYS A 164 0.53 14.05 -39.50
N ASN A 165 0.01 13.85 -40.71
CA ASN A 165 -0.03 14.87 -41.78
C ASN A 165 1.36 15.46 -42.04
N ASP A 166 2.35 14.59 -42.27
CA ASP A 166 3.77 14.90 -42.52
C ASP A 166 4.51 15.71 -41.43
N LYS A 167 3.84 15.99 -40.31
CA LYS A 167 4.44 16.63 -39.14
C LYS A 167 4.82 15.60 -38.09
N THR A 168 6.09 15.58 -37.70
CA THR A 168 6.63 14.72 -36.64
C THR A 168 6.51 15.42 -35.28
N LYS A 169 5.84 14.78 -34.31
CA LYS A 169 5.74 15.28 -32.92
C LYS A 169 6.31 14.27 -31.94
N PHE A 170 7.20 14.71 -31.06
CA PHE A 170 7.74 13.87 -29.98
C PHE A 170 6.88 13.98 -28.71
N ILE A 171 6.21 12.88 -28.35
CA ILE A 171 5.36 12.82 -27.17
C ILE A 171 6.06 12.04 -26.05
N LYS A 172 6.19 12.66 -24.87
CA LYS A 172 6.72 12.03 -23.65
C LYS A 172 5.62 11.84 -22.59
N PRO A 173 5.60 10.71 -21.86
CA PRO A 173 4.63 10.50 -20.79
C PRO A 173 4.94 11.40 -19.57
N LYS A 174 3.88 11.91 -18.93
CA LYS A 174 3.99 12.54 -17.61
C LYS A 174 4.48 11.53 -16.57
N ILE A 175 5.64 11.81 -15.97
CA ILE A 175 6.25 10.93 -14.97
C ILE A 175 5.38 10.86 -13.72
N GLN A 176 5.00 9.64 -13.33
CA GLN A 176 4.21 9.41 -12.13
C GLN A 176 5.10 9.12 -10.93
N ARG A 177 4.71 9.62 -9.76
CA ARG A 177 5.44 9.51 -8.48
C ARG A 177 6.79 10.23 -8.41
N LEU A 178 7.05 11.18 -9.32
CA LEU A 178 8.16 12.11 -9.17
C LEU A 178 7.98 12.95 -7.89
N VAL A 179 9.07 13.23 -7.19
CA VAL A 179 9.07 14.18 -6.08
C VAL A 179 9.25 15.57 -6.68
N THR A 180 8.26 16.43 -6.50
CA THR A 180 8.24 17.81 -7.01
C THR A 180 8.04 18.79 -5.87
N GLU A 181 8.42 20.05 -6.06
CA GLU A 181 8.22 21.13 -5.09
C GLU A 181 6.78 21.22 -4.61
N LYS A 182 5.80 21.16 -5.52
CA LYS A 182 4.36 21.14 -5.18
C LYS A 182 4.00 20.00 -4.23
N ARG A 183 4.61 18.81 -4.39
CA ARG A 183 4.36 17.66 -3.50
C ARG A 183 5.00 17.86 -2.12
N LEU A 184 6.20 18.44 -2.07
CA LEU A 184 6.88 18.79 -0.82
C LEU A 184 6.11 19.87 -0.06
N LEU A 185 5.65 20.92 -0.76
CA LEU A 185 4.82 21.98 -0.21
C LEU A 185 3.51 21.44 0.36
N ARG A 186 2.77 20.62 -0.38
CA ARG A 186 1.55 19.97 0.15
C ARG A 186 1.81 19.17 1.43
N LYS A 187 2.96 18.49 1.53
CA LYS A 187 3.35 17.75 2.73
C LYS A 187 3.65 18.70 3.90
N ARG A 188 4.42 19.78 3.66
CA ARG A 188 4.72 20.82 4.65
C ARG A 188 3.44 21.48 5.17
N ASN A 189 2.56 21.93 4.27
CA ASN A 189 1.29 22.57 4.63
C ASN A 189 0.40 21.65 5.46
N LEU A 190 0.36 20.35 5.14
CA LEU A 190 -0.40 19.37 5.93
C LEU A 190 0.16 19.23 7.36
N ILE A 191 1.48 19.23 7.51
CA ILE A 191 2.13 19.17 8.83
C ILE A 191 1.84 20.45 9.62
N GLN A 192 2.02 21.62 9.01
CA GLN A 192 1.72 22.92 9.62
C GLN A 192 0.24 23.03 10.02
N ALA A 193 -0.69 22.58 9.18
CA ALA A 193 -2.12 22.59 9.50
C ALA A 193 -2.45 21.70 10.72
N LYS A 194 -1.76 20.55 10.87
CA LYS A 194 -1.90 19.69 12.05
C LYS A 194 -1.37 20.37 13.31
N GLU A 195 -0.23 21.05 13.21
CA GLU A 195 0.36 21.81 14.32
C GLU A 195 -0.52 22.99 14.73
N LYS A 196 -1.00 23.78 13.76
CA LYS A 196 -1.95 24.87 14.00
C LYS A 196 -3.20 24.39 14.72
N ARG A 197 -3.77 23.25 14.31
CA ARG A 197 -4.94 22.65 14.99
C ARG A 197 -4.62 22.23 16.42
N ARG A 198 -3.44 21.68 16.68
CA ARG A 198 -2.99 21.32 18.04
C ARG A 198 -2.84 22.57 18.92
N LEU A 199 -2.22 23.62 18.39
CA LEU A 199 -2.02 24.88 19.11
C LEU A 199 -3.36 25.56 19.43
N GLN A 200 -4.24 25.66 18.45
CA GLN A 200 -5.58 26.23 18.61
C GLN A 200 -6.39 25.46 19.66
N LYS A 201 -6.38 24.11 19.62
CA LYS A 201 -7.02 23.28 20.65
C LYS A 201 -6.44 23.56 22.04
N LYS A 202 -5.12 23.74 22.17
CA LYS A 202 -4.46 24.04 23.44
C LYS A 202 -4.89 25.42 23.99
N GLN A 203 -4.98 26.42 23.11
CA GLN A 203 -5.45 27.77 23.45
C GLN A 203 -6.92 27.76 23.89
N GLN A 204 -7.82 27.16 23.09
CA GLN A 204 -9.24 27.03 23.41
C GLN A 204 -9.46 26.30 24.73
N LEU A 205 -8.69 25.23 25.00
CA LEU A 205 -8.79 24.50 26.26
C LEU A 205 -8.31 25.35 27.45
N LYS A 206 -7.31 26.23 27.25
CA LYS A 206 -6.85 27.18 28.26
C LYS A 206 -7.90 28.26 28.54
N GLU A 207 -8.47 28.85 27.49
CA GLU A 207 -9.53 29.87 27.56
C GLU A 207 -10.78 29.31 28.23
N TYR A 208 -11.22 28.11 27.85
CA TYR A 208 -12.37 27.45 28.46
C TYR A 208 -12.17 27.16 29.95
N LYS A 209 -10.96 26.73 30.35
CA LYS A 209 -10.62 26.55 31.77
C LYS A 209 -10.69 27.86 32.56
N GLN A 210 -10.18 28.95 31.99
CA GLN A 210 -10.26 30.28 32.61
C GLN A 210 -11.71 30.76 32.73
N LEU A 211 -12.53 30.54 31.71
CA LEU A 211 -13.95 30.88 31.73
C LEU A 211 -14.71 30.10 32.82
N ILE A 212 -14.49 28.78 32.92
CA ILE A 212 -15.07 27.97 34.00
C ILE A 212 -14.66 28.49 35.37
N GLN A 213 -13.38 28.86 35.54
CA GLN A 213 -12.89 29.37 36.81
C GLN A 213 -13.58 30.67 37.21
N LYS A 214 -13.73 31.62 36.28
CA LYS A 214 -14.49 32.86 36.49
C LYS A 214 -15.96 32.59 36.82
N TYR A 215 -16.61 31.70 36.07
CA TYR A 215 -18.01 31.33 36.30
C TYR A 215 -18.22 30.70 37.68
N LYS A 216 -17.34 29.78 38.09
CA LYS A 216 -17.36 29.20 39.45
C LYS A 216 -17.16 30.25 40.53
N ALA A 217 -16.25 31.19 40.33
CA ALA A 217 -16.03 32.29 41.28
C ALA A 217 -17.28 33.17 41.42
N GLN A 218 -17.93 33.53 40.31
CA GLN A 218 -19.19 34.29 40.32
C GLN A 218 -20.33 33.52 41.00
N LEU A 219 -20.46 32.22 40.73
CA LEU A 219 -21.45 31.37 41.42
C LEU A 219 -21.21 31.32 42.93
N ASN A 220 -19.95 31.18 43.35
CA ASN A 220 -19.59 31.21 44.76
C ASN A 220 -19.93 32.57 45.39
N GLN A 221 -19.60 33.68 44.73
CA GLN A 221 -19.98 35.02 45.19
C GLN A 221 -21.50 35.19 45.31
N LYS A 222 -22.29 34.71 44.33
CA LYS A 222 -23.76 34.73 44.42
C LYS A 222 -24.27 33.92 45.61
N LYS A 223 -23.73 32.71 45.83
CA LYS A 223 -24.06 31.88 46.99
C LYS A 223 -23.69 32.56 48.31
N ASP A 224 -22.55 33.23 48.37
CA ASP A 224 -22.10 33.98 49.55
C ASP A 224 -23.00 35.21 49.82
N LEU A 225 -23.46 35.90 48.78
CA LEU A 225 -24.42 36.99 48.90
C LEU A 225 -25.80 36.49 49.37
N GLU A 226 -26.30 35.37 48.85
CA GLU A 226 -27.57 34.77 49.28
C GLU A 226 -27.49 34.26 50.73
N THR A 227 -26.42 33.55 51.10
CA THR A 227 -26.20 33.09 52.47
C THR A 227 -25.90 34.24 53.42
N GLY A 228 -25.22 35.29 52.97
CA GLY A 228 -24.99 36.55 53.69
C GLY A 228 -26.28 37.33 53.92
N LYS A 229 -27.20 37.37 52.94
CA LYS A 229 -28.57 37.89 53.10
C LYS A 229 -29.36 37.05 54.10
N LYS A 230 -29.31 35.72 54.03
CA LYS A 230 -29.93 34.83 55.03
C LYS A 230 -29.34 35.02 56.43
N LYS A 231 -28.02 35.25 56.55
CA LYS A 231 -27.36 35.60 57.82
C LYS A 231 -27.75 36.99 58.32
N LYS A 232 -27.89 38.00 57.45
CA LYS A 232 -28.40 39.34 57.82
C LYS A 232 -29.84 39.28 58.31
N VAL A 233 -30.73 38.56 57.61
CA VAL A 233 -32.11 38.31 58.04
C VAL A 233 -32.15 37.58 59.39
N LYS A 234 -31.33 36.53 59.58
CA LYS A 234 -31.17 35.89 60.90
C LYS A 234 -30.59 36.83 61.96
N LYS A 235 -29.70 37.76 61.61
CA LYS A 235 -29.08 38.71 62.55
C LYS A 235 -30.01 39.88 62.91
N THR A 236 -30.92 40.28 62.03
CA THR A 236 -32.00 41.23 62.32
C THR A 236 -33.07 40.59 63.19
N LEU A 237 -33.49 39.35 62.89
CA LEU A 237 -34.35 38.53 63.75
C LEU A 237 -33.71 38.23 65.12
N ALA A 238 -32.39 38.03 65.17
CA ALA A 238 -31.67 37.83 66.43
C ALA A 238 -31.42 39.14 67.21
N LYS A 239 -31.38 40.31 66.55
CA LYS A 239 -31.26 41.62 67.24
C LYS A 239 -32.57 42.05 67.89
N THR A 240 -33.73 41.72 67.30
CA THR A 240 -35.04 41.90 67.96
C THR A 240 -35.20 40.96 69.16
N ASN A 241 -34.63 39.75 69.09
CA ASN A 241 -34.67 38.78 70.21
C ASN A 241 -33.53 38.93 71.24
N LYS A 242 -32.56 39.84 71.06
CA LYS A 242 -31.45 40.07 72.02
C LYS A 242 -31.71 41.16 73.06
N LYS A 243 -32.86 41.82 73.02
CA LYS A 243 -33.35 42.65 74.15
C LYS A 243 -33.91 41.82 75.31
N THR A 244 -33.99 40.50 75.14
CA THR A 244 -34.33 39.53 76.18
C THR A 244 -33.25 38.46 76.20
N SER A 245 -32.78 38.10 77.40
CA SER A 245 -31.77 37.06 77.70
C SER A 245 -30.29 37.41 77.47
N ASN A 246 -29.73 38.13 78.45
CA ASN A 246 -28.43 37.79 79.00
C ASN A 246 -28.57 36.47 79.79
N SER A 247 -27.79 35.45 79.46
CA SER A 247 -27.30 34.45 80.41
C SER A 247 -26.12 33.65 79.84
N ASN A 248 -25.18 33.34 80.72
CA ASN A 248 -23.87 32.73 80.50
C ASN A 248 -23.93 31.34 79.85
N LEU A 249 -22.91 30.97 79.06
CA LEU A 249 -21.95 29.89 79.39
C LEU A 249 -21.00 29.54 78.23
N ASN A 250 -19.90 28.93 78.65
CA ASN A 250 -18.61 28.77 78.02
C ASN A 250 -18.48 27.61 77.00
N THR A 251 -17.58 27.85 76.05
CA THR A 251 -16.57 26.94 75.44
C THR A 251 -16.93 25.48 75.10
N LYS A 252 -16.83 25.14 73.81
CA LYS A 252 -16.11 23.96 73.26
C LYS A 252 -16.26 23.91 71.74
N GLU A 253 -15.24 24.31 70.98
CA GLU A 253 -15.04 23.81 69.59
C GLU A 253 -13.63 24.12 69.04
N GLN A 254 -12.59 23.80 69.82
CA GLN A 254 -11.28 23.46 69.26
C GLN A 254 -11.20 21.93 69.12
N LYS A 255 -11.80 21.36 68.07
CA LYS A 255 -11.60 19.94 67.64
C LYS A 255 -12.40 19.66 66.36
N LYS A 256 -11.93 20.17 65.21
CA LYS A 256 -12.33 19.64 63.87
C LYS A 256 -11.45 20.09 62.69
N ASN A 257 -10.48 21.00 62.89
CA ASN A 257 -9.58 21.46 61.84
C ASN A 257 -8.27 20.65 61.67
N LYS A 258 -8.20 19.39 62.11
CA LYS A 258 -7.00 18.54 61.96
C LYS A 258 -7.16 17.28 61.10
N THR A 259 -8.36 16.92 60.67
CA THR A 259 -8.58 15.65 59.91
C THR A 259 -8.61 15.81 58.39
N ASP A 260 -8.97 16.97 57.83
CA ASP A 260 -9.14 17.10 56.37
C ASP A 260 -7.89 17.62 55.61
N LYS A 261 -6.83 18.00 56.33
CA LYS A 261 -5.55 18.43 55.72
C LYS A 261 -4.54 17.30 55.51
N LYS A 262 -4.80 16.08 55.98
CA LYS A 262 -3.85 14.95 55.89
C LYS A 262 -4.10 14.02 54.70
N GLN A 263 -5.32 13.94 54.15
CA GLN A 263 -5.64 13.00 53.07
C GLN A 263 -5.35 13.51 51.65
N ASN A 264 -5.18 14.82 51.43
CA ASN A 264 -4.92 15.37 50.09
C ASN A 264 -3.42 15.57 49.76
N LYS A 265 -2.50 15.22 50.67
CA LYS A 265 -1.04 15.34 50.44
C LYS A 265 -0.38 14.03 49.99
N GLU A 266 -1.02 12.88 50.18
CA GLU A 266 -0.45 11.56 49.82
C GLU A 266 -0.80 11.07 48.40
N THR A 267 -1.81 11.67 47.74
CA THR A 267 -2.27 11.20 46.42
C THR A 267 -1.55 11.84 45.23
N ASN A 268 -0.78 12.91 45.44
CA ASN A 268 -0.07 13.62 44.37
C ASN A 268 1.41 13.22 44.22
N THR A 269 2.06 12.67 45.24
CA THR A 269 3.50 12.31 45.19
C THR A 269 3.79 10.94 44.56
N THR A 270 2.79 10.07 44.40
CA THR A 270 2.96 8.71 43.87
C THR A 270 2.78 8.60 42.35
N LYS A 271 2.20 9.59 41.67
CA LYS A 271 1.95 9.57 40.21
C LYS A 271 3.09 10.17 39.38
N ASP A 272 3.82 11.14 39.90
CA ASP A 272 4.90 11.81 39.15
C ASP A 272 6.21 10.98 39.16
N ASN A 273 6.53 10.30 40.26
CA ASN A 273 7.71 9.41 40.35
C ASN A 273 7.64 8.15 39.46
N LYS A 274 6.45 7.77 38.96
CA LYS A 274 6.26 6.59 38.09
C LYS A 274 6.45 6.91 36.59
N LYS A 275 6.46 8.19 36.21
CA LYS A 275 6.73 8.64 34.83
C LYS A 275 8.22 8.87 34.58
N GLU A 276 8.94 9.45 35.53
CA GLU A 276 10.38 9.73 35.37
C GLU A 276 11.23 8.45 35.32
N LYS A 277 10.87 7.40 36.06
CA LYS A 277 11.55 6.08 35.98
C LYS A 277 11.33 5.34 34.64
N LYS A 278 10.28 5.67 33.87
CA LYS A 278 10.00 5.02 32.56
C LYS A 278 10.69 5.70 31.38
N GLU A 279 11.11 6.97 31.52
CA GLU A 279 11.89 7.69 30.50
C GLU A 279 13.39 7.41 30.64
N GLN A 280 13.92 7.18 31.84
CA GLN A 280 15.34 6.84 32.05
C GLN A 280 15.71 5.41 31.60
N THR A 281 14.77 4.45 31.58
CA THR A 281 15.03 3.08 31.11
C THR A 281 14.99 2.91 29.58
N LYS A 282 14.54 3.91 28.82
CA LYS A 282 14.53 3.89 27.34
C LYS A 282 15.77 4.52 26.70
N LEU A 283 16.62 5.18 27.50
CA LEU A 283 17.85 5.84 27.05
C LEU A 283 19.12 4.98 27.30
N LYS A 284 19.00 3.77 27.86
CA LYS A 284 20.14 2.88 28.21
C LYS A 284 20.27 1.60 27.39
N THR A 285 19.71 1.53 26.17
CA THR A 285 20.00 0.42 25.23
C THR A 285 20.48 0.96 23.89
N ASN A 286 21.76 1.31 23.86
CA ASN A 286 22.58 1.40 22.66
C ASN A 286 23.89 0.66 22.97
N PRO A 287 24.19 -0.51 22.37
CA PRO A 287 25.54 -1.02 22.40
C PRO A 287 26.33 -0.29 21.30
N LYS A 288 27.18 0.66 21.72
CA LYS A 288 28.34 1.08 20.93
C LYS A 288 29.24 -0.14 20.76
N LYS A 289 29.42 -0.62 19.52
CA LYS A 289 30.64 -1.33 19.13
C LYS A 289 31.71 -0.26 18.93
N ASN A 290 32.73 -0.28 19.77
CA ASN A 290 33.98 0.43 19.54
C ASN A 290 35.09 -0.60 19.38
N ASP A 291 35.88 -0.39 18.35
CA ASP A 291 37.08 -1.11 17.97
C ASP A 291 38.20 -1.01 19.03
N GLN A 292 38.94 -2.12 19.17
CA GLN A 292 40.40 -2.14 19.39
C GLN A 292 40.92 -3.32 18.56
N GLN A 293 41.55 -3.04 17.41
CA GLN A 293 43.00 -3.00 17.22
C GLN A 293 43.73 -4.32 17.55
N THR A 294 44.10 -5.05 16.50
CA THR A 294 45.42 -5.69 16.41
C THR A 294 46.01 -5.43 15.02
N LYS A 295 47.25 -4.95 15.05
CA LYS A 295 48.14 -4.56 13.96
C LYS A 295 48.69 -5.79 13.21
N GLN A 296 49.43 -5.51 12.12
CA GLN A 296 50.38 -6.36 11.35
C GLN A 296 49.72 -7.14 10.18
N ASN A 297 50.14 -7.10 8.91
CA ASN A 297 51.31 -6.57 8.21
C ASN A 297 50.96 -6.22 6.75
N LYS A 298 51.58 -5.17 6.20
CA LYS A 298 51.79 -5.00 4.75
C LYS A 298 53.00 -5.85 4.32
N PRO A 299 53.15 -6.14 3.02
CA PRO A 299 54.15 -5.36 2.27
C PRO A 299 53.67 -4.87 0.91
N ASP A 300 54.24 -3.72 0.54
CA ASP A 300 54.14 -3.04 -0.74
C ASP A 300 54.78 -3.86 -1.88
N LYS A 301 54.29 -3.69 -3.12
CA LYS A 301 55.14 -3.62 -4.31
C LYS A 301 54.53 -2.69 -5.36
N LYS A 302 55.25 -1.59 -5.56
CA LYS A 302 55.17 -0.64 -6.69
C LYS A 302 55.72 -1.28 -7.98
N ASN A 303 55.42 -0.59 -9.10
CA ASN A 303 56.11 -0.56 -10.41
C ASN A 303 55.70 -1.67 -11.40
N LYS A 304 55.49 -1.46 -12.72
CA LYS A 304 55.85 -0.46 -13.76
C LYS A 304 54.83 -0.65 -14.92
N ALA A 305 54.27 0.38 -15.57
CA ALA A 305 54.75 1.10 -16.76
C ALA A 305 55.04 0.24 -18.03
N LYS A 306 54.43 0.66 -19.17
CA LYS A 306 54.62 0.25 -20.60
C LYS A 306 54.04 -1.15 -20.95
N LYS A 307 53.25 -1.36 -22.01
CA LYS A 307 53.10 -0.78 -23.35
C LYS A 307 51.61 -0.65 -23.69
#